data_AF-A0A8T4IXM0-F1
#
_entry.id   AF-A0A8T4IXM0-F1
#
_cell.length_a   1.000
_cell.length_b   1.000
_cell.length_c   1.000
_cell.angle_alpha   90.00
_cell.angle_beta   90.00
_cell.angle_gamma   90.00
#
_symmetry.space_group_name_H-M   'P 1'
#
loop_
_entity.id
_entity.type
_entity.pdbx_description
1 polymer ?
#
loop_
_entity_poly.entity_id
_entity_poly.type
_entity_poly.pdbx_seq_one_letter_code
_entity_poly.pdbx_strand_id
1 'polypeptide(L)' 'MEIWINPACSKCRGALKLLDEEGASYTVRRYLEDPPGPDELRAVLERLGLEPWDIVRTQEAEAKELGLKDWPREAG' A
#
# COMPACT_ATOMS: atom_id res chain seq x y z
N MET A 1 0.86 -15.63 4.66
CA MET A 1 0.94 -14.47 3.76
C MET A 1 0.03 -13.39 4.32
N GLU A 2 0.46 -12.14 4.36
CA GLU A 2 -0.40 -11.04 4.82
C GLU A 2 -0.75 -10.13 3.63
N ILE A 3 -1.99 -9.68 3.56
CA ILE A 3 -2.46 -8.71 2.57
C ILE A 3 -2.96 -7.44 3.25
N TRP A 4 -2.46 -6.31 2.77
CA TRP A 4 -2.86 -4.98 3.23
C TRP A 4 -3.94 -4.42 2.32
N ILE A 5 -5.12 -4.13 2.87
CA ILE A 5 -6.26 -3.65 2.09
C ILE A 5 -6.88 -2.38 2.65
N ASN A 6 -7.51 -1.63 1.75
CA ASN A 6 -8.57 -0.68 2.09
C ASN A 6 -9.91 -1.32 1.67
N PRO A 7 -10.85 -1.60 2.59
CA PRO A 7 -12.14 -2.21 2.28
C PRO A 7 -12.96 -1.47 1.22
N ALA A 8 -12.81 -0.14 1.12
CA ALA A 8 -13.50 0.67 0.13
C ALA A 8 -12.93 0.50 -1.29
N CYS A 9 -11.70 0.02 -1.44
CA CYS A 9 -11.03 -0.13 -2.73
C CYS A 9 -11.53 -1.36 -3.52
N SER A 10 -12.08 -1.13 -4.72
CA SER A 10 -12.56 -2.18 -5.62
C SER A 10 -11.46 -3.17 -6.02
N LYS A 11 -10.22 -2.70 -6.20
CA LYS A 11 -9.07 -3.55 -6.53
C LYS A 11 -8.71 -4.50 -5.39
N CYS A 12 -8.77 -4.02 -4.14
CA CYS A 12 -8.53 -4.87 -2.96
C CYS A 12 -9.56 -6.00 -2.87
N ARG A 13 -10.85 -5.71 -3.13
CA ARG A 13 -11.89 -6.75 -3.16
C ARG A 13 -11.65 -7.78 -4.27
N GLY A 14 -11.19 -7.35 -5.44
CA GLY A 14 -10.79 -8.25 -6.52
C GLY A 14 -9.62 -9.16 -6.15
N ALA A 15 -8.61 -8.61 -5.48
CA ALA A 15 -7.45 -9.37 -5.02
C ALA A 15 -7.82 -10.43 -3.98
N LEU A 16 -8.66 -10.09 -3.00
CA LEU A 16 -9.15 -11.06 -2.00
C LEU A 16 -9.93 -12.20 -2.66
N LYS A 17 -10.83 -11.86 -3.59
CA LYS A 17 -11.60 -12.86 -4.34
C LYS A 17 -10.68 -13.86 -5.06
N LEU A 18 -9.63 -13.37 -5.72
CA LEU A 18 -8.67 -14.25 -6.40
C LEU A 18 -7.93 -15.16 -5.41
N LEU A 19 -7.52 -14.63 -4.26
CA LEU A 19 -6.86 -15.42 -3.22
C LEU A 19 -7.79 -16.49 -2.63
N ASP A 20 -9.07 -16.17 -2.45
CA ASP A 20 -10.10 -17.11 -1.99
C ASP A 20 -10.36 -18.21 -3.03
N GLU A 21 -10.45 -17.85 -4.31
CA GLU A 21 -10.65 -18.79 -5.43
C GLU A 21 -9.49 -19.79 -5.56
N GLU A 22 -8.26 -19.35 -5.30
CA GLU A 22 -7.06 -20.20 -5.28
C GLU A 22 -6.89 -20.99 -3.97
N GLY A 23 -7.76 -20.81 -2.98
CA GLY A 23 -7.66 -21.47 -1.67
C GLY A 23 -6.42 -21.05 -0.87
N ALA A 24 -5.87 -19.86 -1.13
CA ALA A 24 -4.68 -19.37 -0.47
C ALA A 24 -4.95 -19.04 1.00
N SER A 25 -4.02 -19.41 1.88
CA SER A 25 -4.08 -19.00 3.29
C SER A 25 -3.42 -17.62 3.50
N TYR A 26 -4.22 -16.64 3.92
CA TYR A 26 -3.74 -15.28 4.16
C TYR A 26 -4.39 -14.60 5.38
N THR A 27 -3.71 -13.59 5.91
CA THR A 27 -4.23 -12.69 6.95
C THR A 27 -4.52 -11.31 6.35
N VAL A 28 -5.55 -10.64 6.85
CA VAL A 28 -5.98 -9.33 6.34
C VAL A 28 -5.60 -8.24 7.35
N ARG A 29 -4.76 -7.29 6.91
CA ARG A 29 -4.47 -6.06 7.66
C ARG A 29 -5.14 -4.88 6.98
N ARG A 30 -5.92 -4.11 7.74
CA ARG A 30 -6.55 -2.89 7.24
C ARG A 30 -5.62 -1.72 7.51
N TYR A 31 -4.76 -1.41 6.54
CA TYR A 31 -3.61 -0.52 6.73
C TYR A 31 -3.97 0.94 7.08
N LEU A 32 -5.24 1.34 6.95
CA LEU A 32 -5.72 2.66 7.41
C LEU A 32 -6.12 2.66 8.89
N GLU A 33 -6.50 1.50 9.45
CA GLU A 33 -6.85 1.34 10.86
C GLU A 33 -5.62 0.93 11.69
N ASP A 34 -4.78 0.06 11.12
CA ASP A 34 -3.51 -0.40 11.70
C ASP A 34 -2.38 -0.18 10.69
N PRO A 35 -1.80 1.03 10.66
CA PRO A 35 -0.78 1.39 9.68
C PRO A 35 0.55 0.68 9.97
N PRO A 36 1.24 0.21 8.91
CA PRO A 36 2.56 -0.40 9.06
C PRO A 36 3.59 0.62 9.57
N GLY A 37 4.54 0.13 10.37
CA GLY A 37 5.66 0.93 10.82
C GLY A 37 6.67 1.23 9.70
N PRO A 38 7.61 2.17 9.93
CA PRO A 38 8.64 2.50 8.94
C PRO A 38 9.49 1.31 8.49
N ASP A 39 9.86 0.41 9.41
CA ASP A 39 10.68 -0.76 9.09
C ASP A 39 9.93 -1.81 8.27
N GLU A 40 8.63 -1.97 8.54
CA GLU A 40 7.75 -2.85 7.73
C GLU A 40 7.63 -2.30 6.30
N LEU A 41 7.44 -0.99 6.15
CA LEU A 41 7.38 -0.33 4.85
C LEU A 41 8.69 -0.51 4.06
N ARG A 42 9.85 -0.33 4.70
CA ARG A 42 11.16 -0.56 4.06
C ARG A 42 11.29 -2.01 3.57
N ALA A 43 10.93 -2.98 4.41
CA ALA A 43 11.00 -4.39 4.03
C ALA A 43 10.07 -4.74 2.85
N VAL A 44 8.88 -4.12 2.79
CA VAL A 44 7.95 -4.31 1.66
C VAL A 44 8.50 -3.67 0.38
N LEU A 45 9.03 -2.45 0.45
CA LEU A 45 9.64 -1.75 -0.69
C LEU A 45 10.83 -2.53 -1.27
N GLU A 46 11.71 -3.06 -0.41
CA GLU A 46 12.84 -3.90 -0.83
C GLU A 46 12.36 -5.15 -1.60
N ARG A 47 11.32 -5.83 -1.11
CA ARG A 47 10.74 -7.00 -1.77
C ARG A 47 10.08 -6.68 -3.10
N LEU A 48 9.51 -5.49 -3.24
CA LEU A 48 8.88 -5.03 -4.47
C LEU A 48 9.91 -4.46 -5.47
N GLY A 49 11.12 -4.14 -5.02
CA GLY A 49 12.11 -3.41 -5.82
C GLY A 49 11.62 -2.01 -6.20
N LEU A 50 10.87 -1.37 -5.30
CA LEU A 50 10.26 -0.06 -5.51
C LEU A 50 10.78 0.95 -4.49
N GLU A 51 10.76 2.22 -4.86
CA GLU A 51 11.04 3.34 -3.98
C GLU A 51 9.74 3.83 -3.30
N PRO A 52 9.83 4.56 -2.16
CA PRO A 52 8.65 5.15 -1.52
C PRO A 52 7.78 5.96 -2.49
N TRP A 53 8.42 6.70 -3.40
CA TRP A 53 7.75 7.51 -4.43
C TRP A 53 6.87 6.70 -5.40
N ASP A 54 7.15 5.42 -5.59
CA ASP A 54 6.39 4.57 -6.51
C ASP A 54 5.05 4.12 -5.92
N ILE A 55 4.93 4.07 -4.59
CA ILE A 55 3.73 3.61 -3.90
C ILE A 55 2.88 4.73 -3.28
N VAL A 56 3.42 5.96 -3.20
CA VAL A 56 2.73 7.12 -2.64
C VAL A 56 1.54 7.52 -3.52
N ARG A 57 0.36 7.64 -2.88
CA ARG A 57 -0.87 8.10 -3.54
C ARG A 57 -0.96 9.63 -3.53
N THR A 58 -0.39 10.28 -4.54
CA THR A 58 -0.38 11.76 -4.68
C THR A 58 -1.75 12.38 -5.02
N GLN A 59 -2.78 11.57 -5.27
CA GLN A 59 -4.11 12.05 -5.66
C GLN A 59 -5.09 12.23 -4.49
N GLU A 60 -4.75 11.75 -3.30
CA GLU A 60 -5.56 11.92 -2.09
C GLU A 60 -5.59 13.39 -1.65
N ALA A 61 -6.60 13.76 -0.85
CA ALA A 61 -6.79 15.15 -0.43
C ALA A 61 -5.58 15.65 0.38
N GLU A 62 -5.11 14.84 1.31
CA GLU A 62 -3.97 15.13 2.18
C GLU A 62 -2.69 15.35 1.38
N ALA A 63 -2.47 14.55 0.34
CA ALA A 63 -1.31 14.71 -0.54
C ALA A 63 -1.40 16.00 -1.38
N LYS A 64 -2.60 16.39 -1.80
CA LYS A 64 -2.83 17.66 -2.51
C LYS A 64 -2.63 18.86 -1.60
N GLU A 65 -3.12 18.80 -0.37
CA GLU A 65 -2.94 19.86 0.64
C GLU A 65 -1.46 20.09 0.96
N LEU A 66 -0.66 19.02 1.00
CA LEU A 66 0.78 19.09 1.23
C LEU A 66 1.60 19.44 -0.02
N GLY A 67 0.98 19.55 -1.21
CA GLY A 67 1.69 19.78 -2.47
C GLY A 67 2.66 18.65 -2.83
N LEU A 68 2.40 17.42 -2.39
CA LEU A 68 3.33 16.28 -2.49
C LEU A 68 3.73 15.95 -3.93
N LYS A 69 2.88 16.31 -4.90
CA LYS A 69 3.15 16.13 -6.33
C LYS A 69 4.34 16.96 -6.81
N ASP A 70 4.59 18.11 -6.19
CA ASP A 70 5.60 19.09 -6.60
C ASP A 70 6.92 18.91 -5.84
N TRP A 71 6.97 17.98 -4.89
CA TRP A 71 8.17 17.68 -4.12
C TRP A 71 9.24 17.01 -5.00
N PRO A 72 10.53 17.27 -4.75
CA PRO A 72 11.60 16.60 -5.45
C PRO A 72 11.58 15.10 -5.14
N ARG A 73 11.74 14.28 -6.18
CA ARG A 73 11.94 12.83 -6.03
C ARG A 73 13.41 12.59 -5.74
N GLU A 74 13.79 12.67 -4.48
CA GLU A 74 15.10 12.20 -4.03
C GLU A 74 15.08 10.67 -3.97
N ALA A 75 16.19 10.03 -4.36
CA ALA A 75 16.37 8.60 -4.16
C ALA A 75 16.57 8.33 -2.66
N GLY A 76 15.88 7.32 -2.13
CA GLY A 76 16.00 6.89 -0.74
C GLY A 76 17.29 6.15 -0.43
#